data_AF-A0A2P4SW14-F1
#
_entry.id   AF-A0A2P4SW14-F1
#
_cell.length_a   1.000
_cell.length_b   1.000
_cell.length_c   1.000
_cell.angle_alpha   90.00
_cell.angle_beta   90.00
_cell.angle_gamma   90.00
#
_symmetry.space_group_name_H-M   'P 1'
#
loop_
_entity.id
_entity.type
_entity.pdbx_description
1 polymer ?
#
loop_
_entity_poly.entity_id
_entity_poly.type
_entity_poly.pdbx_seq_one_letter_code
_entity_poly.pdbx_strand_id
1 'polypeptide(L)'
;MELAAARRAVLAAVRGTCAADLPRLLHWMRHSSDFDEFVVTNNDVVLKNIAEDLRNHLPIEAMFNSEHLAIQKIHQHPLPMVHIDAFLYDDDFVDKMCEEGRMSRNYCTECGSYKTASL
;
A
#
# COMPACT_ATOMS: atom_id res chain seq x y z
N MET A 1 15.90 17.77 11.42
CA MET A 1 16.74 17.27 12.54
C MET A 1 18.12 16.97 11.98
N GLU A 2 19.18 17.47 12.61
CA GLU A 2 20.56 17.19 12.18
C GLU A 2 20.92 15.70 12.34
N LEU A 3 21.70 15.13 11.42
CA LEU A 3 22.07 13.70 11.40
C LEU A 3 22.69 13.24 12.74
N ALA A 4 23.50 14.09 13.37
CA ALA A 4 24.11 13.78 14.65
C ALA A 4 23.07 13.64 15.78
N ALA A 5 22.02 14.47 15.77
CA ALA A 5 20.92 14.37 16.73
C ALA A 5 20.07 13.11 16.47
N ALA A 6 19.81 12.80 15.20
CA ALA A 6 19.07 11.60 14.80
C ALA A 6 19.79 10.31 15.25
N ARG A 7 21.11 10.22 15.01
CA ARG A 7 21.93 9.08 15.47
C ARG A 7 21.88 8.89 16.97
N ARG A 8 21.94 9.98 17.75
CA ARG A 8 21.81 9.91 19.21
C ARG A 8 20.45 9.39 19.65
N ALA A 9 19.37 9.84 19.02
CA ALA A 9 18.02 9.39 19.31
C ALA A 9 17.86 7.88 19.03
N VAL A 10 18.33 7.40 17.87
CA VAL A 10 18.29 5.97 17.52
C VAL A 10 19.08 5.13 18.54
N LEU A 11 20.29 5.56 18.89
CA LEU A 11 21.11 4.84 19.88
C LEU A 11 20.46 4.84 21.28
N ALA A 12 19.78 5.92 21.67
CA ALA A 12 19.04 5.97 22.93
C ALA A 12 17.88 4.96 22.95
N ALA A 13 17.13 4.86 21.84
CA ALA A 13 16.05 3.88 21.70
C ALA A 13 16.56 2.43 21.78
N VAL A 14 17.66 2.12 21.08
CA VAL A 14 18.29 0.79 21.12
C VAL A 14 18.77 0.45 22.54
N ARG A 15 19.38 1.40 23.25
CA ARG A 15 19.83 1.22 24.64
C ARG A 15 18.70 1.08 25.65
N GLY A 16 17.53 1.67 25.37
CA GLY A 16 16.34 1.54 26.20
C GLY A 16 15.59 0.22 26.04
N THR A 17 15.96 -0.61 25.05
CA THR A 17 15.33 -1.91 24.79
C THR A 17 15.76 -2.93 25.82
N CYS A 18 14.84 -3.79 26.27
CA CYS A 18 15.14 -4.89 27.18
C CYS A 18 16.29 -5.76 26.63
N ALA A 19 17.23 -6.15 27.49
CA ALA A 19 18.40 -6.92 27.08
C ALA A 19 18.05 -8.25 26.38
N ALA A 20 16.90 -8.85 26.71
CA ALA A 20 16.40 -10.08 26.08
C ALA A 20 15.96 -9.86 24.61
N ASP A 21 15.45 -8.69 24.28
CA ASP A 21 14.95 -8.37 22.93
C ASP A 21 15.98 -7.65 22.06
N LEU A 22 17.07 -7.16 22.65
CA LEU A 22 18.12 -6.43 21.93
C LEU A 22 18.67 -7.19 20.71
N PRO A 23 18.96 -8.51 20.77
CA PRO A 23 19.40 -9.26 19.58
C PRO A 23 18.36 -9.29 18.46
N ARG A 24 17.07 -9.41 18.82
CA ARG A 24 15.95 -9.44 17.86
C ARG A 24 15.75 -8.09 17.21
N LEU A 25 15.84 -7.01 18.00
CA LEU A 25 15.77 -5.64 17.48
C LEU A 25 16.90 -5.37 16.49
N LEU A 26 18.15 -5.69 16.84
CA LEU A 26 19.29 -5.47 15.94
C LEU A 26 19.20 -6.30 14.66
N HIS A 27 18.69 -7.53 14.76
CA HIS A 27 18.42 -8.35 13.58
C HIS A 27 17.34 -7.71 12.69
N TRP A 28 16.22 -7.28 13.26
CA TRP A 28 15.17 -6.56 12.52
C TRP A 28 15.72 -5.29 11.86
N MET A 29 16.45 -4.45 12.60
CA MET A 29 17.00 -3.19 12.04
C MET A 29 17.92 -3.42 10.83
N ARG A 30 18.60 -4.57 10.78
CA ARG A 30 19.55 -4.90 9.70
C ARG A 30 18.88 -5.49 8.47
N HIS A 31 17.74 -6.14 8.64
CA HIS A 31 17.11 -6.97 7.60
C HIS A 31 15.69 -6.52 7.24
N SER A 32 15.15 -5.53 7.93
CA SER A 32 13.83 -4.98 7.61
C SER A 32 13.90 -4.02 6.43
N SER A 33 12.86 -4.07 5.59
CA SER A 33 12.55 -3.08 4.55
C SER A 33 11.78 -1.87 5.09
N ASP A 34 11.45 -1.84 6.40
CA ASP A 34 10.67 -0.73 6.99
C ASP A 34 11.38 0.64 6.85
N PHE A 35 12.68 0.67 6.57
CA PHE A 35 13.41 1.92 6.33
C PHE A 35 13.41 2.35 4.86
N ASP A 36 13.02 1.48 3.93
CA ASP A 36 13.03 1.76 2.50
C ASP A 36 12.03 2.87 2.15
N GLU A 37 10.96 3.04 2.95
CA GLU A 37 10.00 4.13 2.81
C GLU A 37 10.65 5.53 2.91
N PHE A 38 11.77 5.64 3.62
CA PHE A 38 12.50 6.91 3.79
C PHE A 38 13.50 7.17 2.66
N VAL A 39 13.73 6.19 1.78
CA VAL A 39 14.72 6.26 0.70
C VAL A 39 14.00 6.27 -0.63
N VAL A 40 13.75 7.47 -1.15
CA VAL A 40 13.23 7.62 -2.52
C VAL A 40 14.39 7.52 -3.51
N THR A 41 14.37 6.48 -4.34
CA THR A 41 15.33 6.28 -5.44
C THR A 41 14.80 6.87 -6.75
N ASN A 42 15.69 7.04 -7.73
CA ASN A 42 15.28 7.44 -9.08
C ASN A 42 14.31 6.42 -9.72
N ASN A 43 14.45 5.13 -9.39
CA ASN A 43 13.54 4.11 -9.90
C ASN A 43 12.12 4.32 -9.37
N ASP A 44 11.98 4.70 -8.09
CA ASP A 44 10.67 4.99 -7.49
C ASP A 44 10.01 6.20 -8.17
N VAL A 45 10.80 7.23 -8.47
CA VAL A 45 10.30 8.40 -9.22
C VAL A 45 9.86 8.01 -10.64
N VAL A 46 10.65 7.20 -11.34
CA VAL A 46 10.30 6.72 -12.69
C VAL A 46 9.01 5.91 -12.66
N LEU A 47 8.87 4.96 -11.72
CA LEU A 47 7.68 4.14 -11.58
C LEU A 47 6.44 4.99 -11.23
N LYS A 48 6.57 5.97 -10.34
CA LYS A 48 5.49 6.92 -10.02
C LYS A 48 5.05 7.73 -11.24
N ASN A 49 6.00 8.21 -12.05
CA ASN A 49 5.70 8.94 -13.28
C ASN A 49 4.97 8.05 -14.30
N ILE A 50 5.38 6.78 -14.44
CA ILE A 50 4.68 5.80 -15.30
C ILE A 50 3.26 5.58 -14.80
N ALA A 51 3.06 5.36 -13.49
CA ALA A 51 1.74 5.16 -12.91
C ALA A 51 0.84 6.39 -13.07
N GLU A 52 1.39 7.61 -12.95
CA GLU A 52 0.66 8.85 -13.20
C GLU A 52 0.24 8.99 -14.67
N ASP A 53 1.15 8.73 -15.61
CA ASP A 53 0.85 8.80 -17.03
C ASP A 53 -0.24 7.79 -17.43
N LEU A 54 -0.16 6.55 -16.93
CA LEU A 54 -1.16 5.52 -17.18
C LEU A 54 -2.54 5.90 -16.63
N ARG A 55 -2.63 6.48 -15.43
CA ARG A 55 -3.90 6.94 -14.85
C ARG A 55 -4.57 8.03 -15.68
N ASN A 56 -3.81 8.87 -16.38
CA ASN A 56 -4.36 9.92 -17.23
C ASN A 56 -4.96 9.38 -18.55
N HIS A 57 -4.56 8.18 -18.97
CA HIS A 57 -4.94 7.60 -20.26
C HIS A 57 -5.88 6.40 -20.15
N LEU A 58 -5.95 5.77 -18.98
CA LEU A 58 -6.70 4.53 -18.76
C LEU A 58 -7.86 4.72 -17.78
N PRO A 59 -8.97 3.97 -17.94
CA PRO A 59 -10.00 3.92 -16.91
C PRO A 59 -9.45 3.29 -15.62
N ILE A 60 -10.09 3.58 -14.48
CA ILE A 60 -9.69 3.02 -13.17
C ILE A 60 -9.65 1.50 -13.17
N GLU A 61 -10.64 0.88 -13.80
CA GLU A 61 -10.79 -0.58 -13.88
C GLU A 61 -10.03 -1.17 -15.07
N ALA A 62 -9.08 -0.45 -15.65
CA ALA A 62 -8.28 -0.96 -16.75
C ALA A 62 -7.56 -2.23 -16.31
N MET A 63 -7.66 -3.25 -17.17
CA MET A 63 -6.98 -4.53 -16.99
C MET A 63 -6.24 -4.87 -18.26
N PHE A 64 -5.07 -5.47 -18.11
CA PHE A 64 -4.33 -5.92 -19.27
C PHE A 64 -4.91 -7.24 -19.76
N ASN A 65 -5.03 -7.42 -21.09
CA ASN A 65 -5.67 -8.63 -21.66
C ASN A 65 -4.96 -9.95 -21.26
N SER A 66 -3.71 -9.88 -20.80
CA SER A 66 -2.99 -11.06 -20.30
C SER A 66 -3.34 -11.45 -18.86
N GLU A 67 -4.08 -10.63 -18.12
CA GLU A 67 -4.55 -10.87 -16.75
C GLU A 67 -5.78 -11.80 -16.70
N HIS A 68 -5.69 -12.92 -17.42
CA HIS A 68 -6.79 -13.85 -17.63
C HIS A 68 -7.47 -14.29 -16.31
N LEU A 69 -6.70 -14.50 -15.24
CA LEU A 69 -7.24 -14.92 -13.95
C LEU A 69 -8.07 -13.82 -13.26
N ALA A 70 -7.61 -12.57 -13.31
CA ALA A 70 -8.32 -11.46 -12.69
C ALA A 70 -9.60 -11.15 -13.49
N ILE A 71 -9.51 -11.14 -14.81
CA ILE A 71 -10.66 -10.99 -15.72
C ILE A 71 -11.70 -12.08 -15.45
N GLN A 72 -11.28 -13.35 -15.34
CA GLN A 72 -12.17 -14.46 -15.02
C GLN A 72 -12.88 -14.29 -13.67
N LYS A 73 -12.17 -13.85 -12.62
CA LYS A 73 -12.77 -13.63 -11.30
C LYS A 73 -13.84 -12.55 -11.32
N ILE A 74 -13.59 -11.45 -12.03
CA ILE A 74 -14.56 -10.35 -12.16
C ILE A 74 -15.78 -10.82 -12.95
N HIS A 75 -15.59 -11.59 -14.03
CA HIS A 75 -16.72 -12.16 -14.77
C HIS A 75 -17.55 -13.17 -13.96
N GLN A 76 -16.94 -13.89 -13.02
CA GLN A 76 -17.66 -14.79 -12.12
C GLN A 76 -18.46 -14.04 -11.04
N HIS A 77 -18.01 -12.84 -10.65
CA HIS A 77 -18.62 -12.02 -9.60
C HIS A 77 -18.72 -10.54 -10.01
N PRO A 78 -19.55 -10.21 -11.04
CA PRO A 78 -19.53 -8.90 -11.70
C PRO A 78 -20.10 -7.75 -10.85
N LEU A 79 -20.72 -8.04 -9.70
CA LEU A 79 -21.25 -7.02 -8.80
C LEU A 79 -20.98 -7.43 -7.35
N PRO A 80 -20.83 -6.45 -6.43
CA PRO A 80 -20.30 -5.09 -6.63
C PRO A 80 -18.75 -5.08 -6.61
N MET A 81 -18.09 -5.95 -7.39
CA MET A 81 -16.62 -6.03 -7.43
C MET A 81 -16.04 -5.03 -8.43
N VAL A 82 -15.09 -4.22 -7.97
CA VAL A 82 -14.31 -3.28 -8.80
C VAL A 82 -12.86 -3.71 -8.78
N HIS A 83 -12.21 -3.76 -9.94
CA HIS A 83 -10.78 -4.04 -10.03
C HIS A 83 -10.00 -2.74 -9.88
N ILE A 84 -9.05 -2.73 -8.93
CA ILE A 84 -8.14 -1.62 -8.71
C ILE A 84 -6.71 -2.16 -8.79
N ASP A 85 -5.95 -1.61 -9.73
CA ASP A 85 -4.54 -1.98 -9.90
C ASP A 85 -3.69 -1.30 -8.83
N ALA A 86 -3.01 -2.11 -8.01
CA ALA A 86 -2.21 -1.64 -6.87
C ALA A 86 -0.92 -0.90 -7.27
N PHE A 87 -0.47 -1.03 -8.53
CA PHE A 87 0.65 -0.24 -9.04
C PHE A 87 0.20 1.18 -9.42
N LEU A 88 -1.02 1.33 -9.95
CA LEU A 88 -1.60 2.63 -10.31
C LEU A 88 -2.21 3.37 -9.11
N TYR A 89 -2.89 2.64 -8.24
CA TYR A 89 -3.67 3.17 -7.12
C TYR A 89 -3.23 2.50 -5.82
N ASP A 90 -2.37 3.19 -5.07
CA ASP A 90 -1.98 2.78 -3.72
C ASP A 90 -3.13 2.98 -2.71
N ASP A 91 -2.94 2.47 -1.50
CA ASP A 91 -3.93 2.53 -0.43
C ASP A 91 -4.34 3.98 -0.10
N ASP A 92 -3.37 4.92 -0.10
CA ASP A 92 -3.64 6.35 0.10
C ASP A 92 -4.55 6.93 -0.99
N PHE A 93 -4.39 6.50 -2.24
CA PHE A 93 -5.25 6.92 -3.34
C PHE A 93 -6.65 6.33 -3.23
N VAL A 94 -6.75 5.05 -2.84
CA VAL A 94 -8.04 4.38 -2.58
C VAL A 94 -8.79 5.06 -1.44
N ASP A 95 -8.09 5.47 -0.38
CA ASP A 95 -8.67 6.22 0.72
C ASP A 95 -9.22 7.58 0.29
N LYS A 96 -8.47 8.33 -0.53
CA LYS A 96 -8.98 9.59 -1.12
C LYS A 96 -10.21 9.35 -1.99
N MET A 97 -10.23 8.28 -2.79
CA MET A 97 -11.40 7.94 -3.59
C MET A 97 -12.62 7.61 -2.71
N CYS A 98 -12.42 7.00 -1.54
CA CYS A 98 -13.48 6.82 -0.57
C CYS A 98 -13.99 8.15 -0.01
N GLU A 99 -13.09 9.07 0.34
CA GLU A 99 -13.43 10.41 0.86
C GLU A 99 -14.17 11.27 -0.19
N GLU A 100 -13.80 11.14 -1.46
CA GLU A 100 -14.49 11.76 -2.60
C GLU A 100 -15.86 11.12 -2.91
N GLY A 101 -16.25 10.05 -2.22
CA GLY A 101 -17.50 9.32 -2.45
C GLY A 101 -17.50 8.48 -3.74
N ARG A 102 -16.33 8.25 -4.34
CA ARG A 102 -16.15 7.40 -5.53
C ARG A 102 -16.03 5.92 -5.18
N MET A 103 -15.72 5.62 -3.91
CA MET A 103 -15.67 4.29 -3.33
C MET A 103 -16.31 4.28 -1.94
N SER A 104 -16.61 3.09 -1.41
CA SER A 104 -17.23 2.93 -0.10
C SER A 104 -16.28 2.25 0.89
N ARG A 105 -16.08 2.85 2.07
CA ARG A 105 -15.40 2.20 3.22
C ARG A 105 -16.30 1.18 3.93
N ASN A 106 -16.99 0.33 3.18
CA ASN A 106 -17.80 -0.72 3.79
C ASN A 106 -17.04 -2.04 3.78
N TYR A 107 -17.18 -2.80 4.86
CA TYR A 107 -16.64 -4.15 4.94
C TYR A 107 -17.78 -5.17 4.82
N CYS A 108 -17.49 -6.35 4.27
CA CYS A 108 -18.50 -7.39 4.18
C CYS A 108 -18.69 -8.13 5.51
N THR A 109 -19.94 -8.34 5.90
CA THR A 109 -20.29 -9.00 7.16
C THR A 109 -20.50 -10.51 7.02
N GLU A 110 -20.76 -11.03 5.82
CA GLU A 110 -21.18 -12.43 5.65
C GLU A 110 -20.85 -13.05 4.28
N CYS A 111 -21.00 -12.31 3.18
CA CYS A 111 -21.02 -12.88 1.82
C CYS A 111 -19.84 -12.48 0.91
N GLY A 112 -18.83 -11.81 1.45
CA GLY A 112 -17.69 -11.28 0.70
C GLY A 112 -17.94 -10.02 -0.16
N SER A 113 -19.17 -9.51 -0.31
CA SER A 113 -19.39 -8.30 -1.13
C SER A 113 -20.68 -7.50 -0.90
N TYR A 114 -21.86 -8.13 -0.78
CA TYR A 114 -23.15 -7.42 -0.82
C TYR A 114 -23.70 -6.98 0.54
N LYS A 115 -23.64 -7.87 1.53
CA LYS A 115 -24.03 -7.59 2.92
C LYS A 115 -22.87 -6.83 3.55
N THR A 116 -22.95 -5.50 3.51
CA THR A 116 -21.87 -4.64 3.98
C THR A 116 -22.32 -3.74 5.11
N ALA A 117 -21.39 -3.41 5.99
CA ALA A 117 -21.54 -2.42 7.05
C ALA A 117 -20.43 -1.38 6.92
N SER A 118 -20.69 -0.15 7.33
CA SER A 118 -19.69 0.92 7.32
C SER A 118 -18.61 0.64 8.37
N LEU A 119 -17.35 0.86 7.98
CA LEU A 119 -16.20 0.77 8.89
C LEU A 119 -16.24 1.88 9.94
#